data_AF-A0A9E1I260-F1
#
_entry.id   AF-A0A9E1I260-F1
#
_cell.length_a   1.000
_cell.length_b   1.000
_cell.length_c   1.000
_cell.angle_alpha   90.00
_cell.angle_beta   90.00
_cell.angle_gamma   90.00
#
_symmetry.space_group_name_H-M   'P 1'
#
loop_
_entity.id
_entity.type
_entity.pdbx_description
1 polymer ?
#
loop_
_entity_poly.entity_id
_entity_poly.type
_entity_poly.pdbx_seq_one_letter_code
_entity_poly.pdbx_strand_id
1 'polypeptide(L)'
;MTINVTGAKLSQKEIDSYVKRATDTNPGKKLTAIDINVDGEYVDLKYTFEPVPFNRIRRVTGYLVGTLDRWNDAKKSEEADRVKHNVCC
;
A
#
# COMPACT_ATOMS: atom_id res chain seq x y z
N MET A 1 -9.18 -12.58 -4.79
CA MET A 1 -7.84 -12.70 -5.38
C MET A 1 -8.02 -12.97 -6.86
N THR A 2 -7.60 -12.04 -7.72
CA THR A 2 -7.65 -12.17 -9.18
C THR A 2 -6.24 -12.47 -9.70
N ILE A 3 -6.10 -13.47 -10.57
CA ILE A 3 -4.82 -13.87 -11.15
C ILE A 3 -4.92 -13.66 -12.66
N ASN A 4 -4.14 -12.72 -13.17
CA ASN A 4 -4.06 -12.46 -14.60
C ASN A 4 -2.73 -12.98 -15.12
N VAL A 5 -2.77 -13.79 -16.18
CA VAL A 5 -1.57 -14.32 -16.84
C VAL A 5 -1.58 -13.82 -18.28
N THR A 6 -0.50 -13.16 -18.69
CA THR A 6 -0.31 -12.68 -20.07
C THR A 6 0.92 -13.33 -20.72
N GLY A 7 0.89 -13.48 -22.04
CA GLY A 7 1.96 -14.08 -22.83
C GLY A 7 1.76 -15.59 -23.06
N ALA A 8 2.05 -16.42 -22.06
CA ALA A 8 2.05 -17.88 -22.19
C ALA A 8 1.17 -18.59 -21.15
N LYS A 9 0.84 -19.86 -21.41
CA LYS A 9 0.15 -20.71 -20.44
C LYS A 9 1.15 -21.22 -19.39
N LEU A 10 1.01 -20.75 -18.16
CA LEU A 10 1.72 -21.26 -16.99
C LEU A 10 1.01 -22.49 -16.40
N SER A 11 1.76 -23.36 -15.74
CA SER A 11 1.18 -24.47 -15.00
C SER A 11 0.54 -23.99 -13.69
N GLN A 12 -0.52 -24.66 -13.25
CA GLN A 12 -1.17 -24.33 -11.98
C GLN A 12 -0.20 -24.40 -10.80
N LYS A 13 0.75 -25.34 -10.83
CA LYS A 13 1.75 -25.55 -9.78
C LYS A 13 2.73 -24.37 -9.64
N GLU A 14 3.09 -23.73 -10.74
CA GLU A 14 3.94 -22.53 -10.73
C GLU A 14 3.17 -21.33 -10.20
N ILE A 15 1.92 -21.14 -10.62
CA ILE A 15 1.04 -20.10 -10.10
C ILE A 15 0.94 -20.22 -8.58
N ASP A 16 0.65 -21.41 -8.07
CA ASP A 16 0.53 -21.67 -6.63
C ASP A 16 1.85 -21.36 -5.89
N SER A 17 3.00 -21.63 -6.52
CA SER A 17 4.32 -21.29 -5.96
C SER A 17 4.53 -19.78 -5.86
N TYR A 18 4.08 -19.01 -6.85
CA TYR A 18 4.12 -17.54 -6.82
C TYR A 18 3.16 -16.95 -5.77
N VAL A 19 1.96 -17.53 -5.62
CA VAL A 19 1.01 -17.13 -4.56
C VAL A 19 1.61 -17.37 -3.19
N LYS A 20 2.23 -18.55 -2.98
CA LYS A 20 2.86 -18.90 -1.71
C LYS A 20 3.98 -17.93 -1.37
N ARG A 21 4.87 -17.63 -2.31
CA ARG A 21 5.95 -16.63 -2.14
C ARG A 21 5.40 -15.26 -1.74
N ALA A 22 4.32 -14.81 -2.37
CA ALA A 22 3.71 -13.51 -2.05
C ALA A 22 3.17 -13.46 -0.61
N THR A 23 2.58 -14.56 -0.17
CA THR A 23 2.00 -14.71 1.18
C THR A 23 3.09 -14.78 2.24
N ASP A 24 4.15 -15.55 2.01
CA ASP A 24 5.27 -15.72 2.93
C ASP A 24 6.09 -14.42 3.08
N THR A 25 6.25 -13.66 2.01
CA THR A 25 7.03 -12.40 2.03
C THR A 25 6.30 -11.27 2.76
N ASN A 26 4.96 -11.26 2.76
CA ASN A 26 4.15 -10.21 3.37
C ASN A 26 3.13 -10.79 4.37
N PRO A 27 3.58 -11.29 5.53
CA PRO A 27 2.68 -11.81 6.54
C PRO A 27 1.72 -10.72 7.02
N GLY A 28 0.41 -10.98 6.87
CA GLY A 28 -0.66 -10.08 7.33
C GLY A 28 -1.21 -9.10 6.29
N LYS A 29 -0.65 -9.02 5.07
CA LYS A 29 -1.27 -8.25 3.97
C LYS A 29 -2.14 -9.17 3.11
N LYS A 30 -3.39 -8.79 2.89
CA LYS A 30 -4.29 -9.50 1.98
C LYS A 30 -3.93 -9.17 0.54
N LEU A 31 -3.62 -10.20 -0.23
CA LEU A 31 -3.31 -10.08 -1.65
C LEU A 31 -4.62 -9.98 -2.46
N THR A 32 -4.80 -8.90 -3.21
CA THR A 32 -6.01 -8.65 -4.02
C THR A 32 -5.85 -9.12 -5.45
N ALA A 33 -4.70 -8.83 -6.09
CA ALA A 33 -4.41 -9.25 -7.45
C ALA A 33 -2.94 -9.64 -7.65
N ILE A 34 -2.71 -10.59 -8.56
CA ILE A 34 -1.40 -10.87 -9.12
C ILE A 34 -1.50 -10.74 -10.64
N ASP A 35 -0.66 -9.89 -11.23
CA ASP A 35 -0.42 -9.89 -12.67
C ASP A 35 0.90 -10.59 -12.94
N ILE A 36 0.85 -11.62 -13.77
CA ILE A 36 2.00 -12.43 -14.20
C ILE A 36 2.20 -12.20 -15.69
N ASN A 37 3.30 -11.55 -16.05
CA ASN A 37 3.69 -11.37 -17.45
C ASN A 37 4.86 -12.29 -17.77
N VAL A 38 4.70 -13.11 -18.80
CA VAL A 38 5.74 -14.05 -19.24
C VAL A 38 6.40 -13.50 -20.50
N ASP A 39 7.65 -13.09 -20.38
CA ASP A 39 8.48 -12.56 -21.46
C ASP A 39 9.66 -13.50 -21.74
N GLY A 40 9.41 -14.51 -22.58
CA GLY A 40 10.40 -15.52 -22.95
C GLY A 40 10.79 -16.40 -21.75
N GLU A 41 12.03 -16.25 -21.28
CA GLU A 41 12.56 -16.98 -20.12
C GLU A 41 12.30 -16.26 -18.78
N TYR A 42 11.79 -15.03 -18.81
CA TYR A 42 11.55 -14.21 -17.62
C TYR A 42 10.07 -14.11 -17.27
N VAL A 43 9.80 -13.94 -15.98
CA VAL A 43 8.44 -13.77 -15.44
C VAL A 43 8.41 -12.54 -14.54
N ASP A 44 7.64 -11.55 -14.95
CA ASP A 44 7.36 -10.36 -14.15
C ASP A 44 6.13 -10.59 -13.27
N LEU A 45 6.29 -10.33 -11.98
CA LEU A 45 5.24 -10.50 -10.96
C LEU A 45 4.87 -9.16 -10.36
N LYS A 46 3.63 -8.73 -10.59
CA LYS A 46 3.08 -7.53 -9.97
C LYS A 46 2.05 -7.93 -8.92
N TYR A 47 2.37 -7.67 -7.66
CA TYR A 47 1.48 -7.93 -6.53
C TYR A 47 0.69 -6.67 -6.18
N THR A 48 -0.63 -6.79 -6.15
CA THR A 48 -1.52 -5.77 -5.60
C THR A 48 -2.05 -6.27 -4.27
N PHE A 49 -1.86 -5.48 -3.22
CA PHE A 49 -2.34 -5.78 -1.86
C PHE A 49 -3.51 -4.86 -1.50
N GLU A 50 -4.31 -5.29 -0.53
CA GLU A 50 -5.35 -4.47 0.06
C GLU A 50 -4.73 -3.23 0.74
N PRO A 51 -5.26 -2.02 0.52
CA PRO A 51 -4.79 -0.83 1.20
C PRO A 51 -5.04 -0.96 2.70
N VAL A 52 -3.96 -0.88 3.49
CA VAL A 52 -4.05 -0.88 4.95
C VAL A 52 -4.28 0.56 5.41
N PRO A 53 -5.33 0.85 6.22
CA PRO A 53 -5.54 2.19 6.74
C PRO A 53 -4.36 2.58 7.62
N PHE A 54 -3.82 3.78 7.39
CA PHE A 54 -2.73 4.33 8.18
C PHE A 54 -3.13 5.69 8.75
N ASN A 55 -2.79 5.91 10.01
CA ASN A 55 -2.98 7.19 10.65
C ASN A 55 -1.70 8.02 10.52
N ARG A 56 -1.81 9.22 9.94
CA ARG A 56 -0.70 10.17 9.88
C ARG A 56 -0.59 10.90 11.22
N ILE A 57 0.36 10.49 12.06
CA ILE A 57 0.69 11.21 13.31
C ILE A 57 1.54 12.44 12.95
N ARG A 58 1.19 13.61 13.50
CA ARG A 58 1.96 14.85 13.29
C ARG A 58 2.56 15.32 14.61
N ARG A 59 3.77 15.88 14.56
CA ARG A 59 4.38 16.59 15.71
C ARG A 59 4.04 18.06 15.61
N VAL A 60 3.49 18.61 16.70
CA VAL A 60 3.36 20.06 16.90
C VAL A 60 4.10 20.37 18.19
N THR A 61 4.94 21.41 18.16
CA THR A 61 5.82 21.89 19.25
C THR A 61 5.59 21.19 20.60
N GLY A 62 6.40 20.17 20.90
CA GLY A 62 6.43 19.48 22.19
C GLY A 62 5.58 18.20 22.33
N TYR A 63 4.61 17.90 21.45
CA TYR A 63 3.71 16.75 21.65
C TYR A 63 3.44 15.95 20.36
N LEU A 64 3.47 14.61 20.50
CA LEU A 64 2.97 13.68 19.49
C LEU A 64 1.45 13.62 19.61
N VAL A 65 0.74 14.27 18.68
CA VAL A 65 -0.73 14.21 18.65
C VAL A 65 -1.16 13.43 17.42
N GLY A 66 -2.03 12.43 17.62
CA GLY A 66 -2.58 11.60 16.55
C GLY A 66 -3.55 12.38 15.67
N THR A 67 -4.81 12.45 16.05
CA THR A 67 -5.87 13.15 15.30
C THR A 67 -6.01 14.62 15.74
N LEU A 68 -6.53 15.46 14.84
CA LEU A 68 -6.80 16.89 15.07
C LEU A 68 -7.93 17.15 16.09
N ASP A 69 -8.68 16.11 16.47
CA ASP A 69 -9.87 16.22 17.33
C ASP A 69 -9.54 16.70 18.75
N ARG A 70 -8.30 16.43 19.22
CA ARG A 70 -7.85 16.77 20.58
C ARG A 70 -7.18 18.14 20.69
N TRP A 71 -7.21 18.94 19.62
CA TRP A 71 -6.54 20.24 19.60
C TRP A 71 -7.39 21.30 20.30
N ASN A 72 -6.73 22.17 21.06
CA ASN A 72 -7.35 23.37 21.57
C ASN A 72 -7.57 24.39 20.44
N ASP A 73 -8.41 25.39 20.68
CA ASP A 73 -8.83 26.33 19.64
C ASP A 73 -7.65 27.18 19.10
N ALA A 74 -6.68 27.51 19.97
CA ALA A 74 -5.48 28.24 19.58
C ALA A 74 -4.64 27.47 18.54
N LYS A 75 -4.44 26.16 18.73
CA LYS A 75 -3.68 25.34 17.78
C LYS A 75 -4.46 25.03 16.50
N LYS A 76 -5.79 24.95 16.58
CA LYS A 76 -6.63 24.84 15.37
C LYS A 76 -6.47 26.07 14.47
N SER A 77 -6.42 27.28 15.06
CA SER A 77 -6.15 28.51 14.31
C SER A 77 -4.76 28.49 13.66
N GLU A 78 -3.72 28.07 14.39
CA GLU A 78 -2.36 27.97 13.86
C GLU A 78 -2.26 26.97 12.69
N GLU A 79 -2.98 25.85 12.73
CA GLU A 79 -3.05 24.92 11.58
C GLU A 79 -3.86 25.48 10.41
N ALA A 80 -4.89 26.29 10.66
CA ALA A 80 -5.65 26.96 9.60
C ALA A 80 -4.77 27.96 8.82
N ASP A 81 -3.85 28.63 9.52
CA ASP A 81 -2.90 29.58 8.93
C ASP A 81 -1.74 28.89 8.17
N ARG A 82 -1.59 27.57 8.28
CA ARG A 82 -0.53 26.84 7.58
C ARG A 82 -0.79 26.76 6.09
N VAL A 83 0.23 27.15 5.33
CA VAL A 83 0.26 26.99 3.87
C VAL A 83 0.35 25.50 3.53
N LYS A 84 -0.71 24.98 2.90
CA LYS A 84 -0.76 23.60 2.41
C LYS A 84 -0.11 23.53 1.04
N HIS A 85 1.06 22.91 0.97
CA HIS A 85 1.66 22.57 -0.31
C HIS A 85 0.99 21.29 -0.84
N ASN A 86 0.14 21.42 -1.85
CA ASN A 86 -0.32 20.26 -2.60
C ASN A 86 0.86 19.71 -3.40
N VAL A 87 1.31 18.50 -3.06
CA VAL A 87 2.19 17.75 -3.95
C VAL A 87 1.28 17.17 -5.03
N CYS A 88 1.32 17.75 -6.21
CA CYS A 88 0.72 17.15 -7.40
C CYS A 88 1.57 15.92 -7.75
N CYS A 89 0.99 14.73 -7.60
CA CYS A 89 1.54 13.47 -8.09
C CYS A 89 0.73 13.04 -9.31
#